data_AF-A0A519SX56-F1
#
_entry.id   AF-A0A519SX56-F1
#
_cell.length_a   1.000
_cell.length_b   1.000
_cell.length_c   1.000
_cell.angle_alpha   90.00
_cell.angle_beta   90.00
_cell.angle_gamma   90.00
#
_symmetry.space_group_name_H-M   'P 1'
#
loop_
_entity.id
_entity.type
_entity.pdbx_description
1 polymer ?
#
loop_
_entity_poly.entity_id
_entity_poly.type
_entity_poly.pdbx_seq_one_letter_code
_entity_poly.pdbx_strand_id
1 'polypeptide(L)'
;MKSLATTLLRGGSLAALLLALAAPAARAQADLLGQLEQSAKQDEPNQLVDATFKATRLINGHTVQTPGEGTMVFLISHRFGALNSGAYQF
;
A
#
# COMPACT_ATOMS: atom_id res chain seq x y z
N MET A 1 37.66 -15.93 -43.99
CA MET A 1 37.22 -16.18 -42.59
C MET A 1 37.04 -14.92 -41.73
N LYS A 2 37.76 -13.81 -41.99
CA LYS A 2 37.67 -12.58 -41.16
C LYS A 2 36.38 -11.75 -41.33
N SER A 3 35.68 -11.86 -42.47
CA SER A 3 34.45 -11.09 -42.78
C SER A 3 33.17 -11.62 -42.13
N LEU A 4 33.07 -12.94 -41.88
CA LEU A 4 31.91 -13.53 -41.20
C LEU A 4 31.86 -13.15 -39.71
N ALA A 5 33.03 -13.13 -39.04
CA ALA A 5 33.14 -12.77 -37.64
C ALA A 5 32.79 -11.29 -37.39
N THR A 6 33.16 -10.38 -38.30
CA THR A 6 32.83 -8.95 -38.19
C THR A 6 31.35 -8.67 -38.46
N THR A 7 30.67 -9.49 -39.25
CA THR A 7 29.23 -9.32 -39.54
C THR A 7 28.36 -9.80 -38.37
N LEU A 8 28.74 -10.90 -37.71
CA LEU A 8 28.11 -11.37 -36.47
C LEU A 8 28.34 -10.41 -35.29
N LEU A 9 29.54 -9.83 -35.19
CA LEU A 9 29.87 -8.82 -34.17
C LEU A 9 29.06 -7.52 -34.41
N ARG A 10 28.90 -7.08 -35.66
CA ARG A 10 28.06 -5.92 -36.04
C ARG A 10 26.57 -6.15 -35.78
N GLY A 11 26.07 -7.38 -35.96
CA GLY A 11 24.69 -7.74 -35.61
C GLY A 11 24.41 -7.65 -34.10
N GLY A 12 25.37 -8.10 -33.28
CA GLY A 12 25.32 -7.93 -31.83
C GLY A 12 25.36 -6.45 -31.40
N SER A 13 26.19 -5.64 -32.05
CA SER A 13 26.23 -4.18 -31.82
C SER A 13 24.91 -3.49 -32.19
N LEU A 14 24.25 -3.92 -33.27
CA LEU A 14 22.97 -3.35 -33.69
C LEU A 14 21.83 -3.72 -32.72
N ALA A 15 21.81 -4.96 -32.23
CA ALA A 15 20.85 -5.40 -31.22
C ALA A 15 21.06 -4.68 -29.88
N ALA A 16 22.32 -4.48 -29.47
CA ALA A 16 22.64 -3.71 -28.27
C ALA A 16 22.25 -2.23 -28.40
N LEU A 17 22.43 -1.64 -29.58
CA LEU A 17 22.01 -0.26 -29.87
C LEU A 17 20.47 -0.13 -29.85
N LEU A 18 19.75 -1.11 -30.41
CA LEU A 18 18.29 -1.16 -30.35
C LEU A 18 17.76 -1.34 -28.92
N LEU A 19 18.42 -2.17 -28.11
CA LEU A 19 18.06 -2.37 -26.70
C LEU A 19 18.35 -1.12 -25.85
N ALA A 20 19.45 -0.42 -26.15
CA ALA A 20 19.78 0.87 -25.52
C ALA A 20 18.80 1.98 -25.90
N LEU A 21 18.29 1.99 -27.14
CA LEU A 21 17.25 2.93 -27.57
C LEU A 21 15.89 2.65 -26.91
N ALA A 22 15.60 1.42 -26.51
CA ALA A 22 14.37 1.04 -25.82
C ALA A 22 14.41 1.25 -24.29
N ALA A 23 15.60 1.40 -23.70
CA ALA A 23 15.80 1.55 -22.26
C ALA A 23 15.08 2.77 -21.60
N PRO A 24 14.95 3.94 -22.25
CA PRO A 24 14.25 5.09 -21.65
C PRO A 24 12.75 4.84 -21.42
N ALA A 25 12.13 3.95 -22.20
CA ALA A 25 10.70 3.61 -22.06
C ALA A 25 10.41 2.73 -20.83
N ALA A 26 11.44 2.18 -20.16
CA ALA A 26 11.28 1.31 -18.99
C ALA A 26 11.21 2.08 -17.65
N ARG A 27 11.22 3.41 -17.67
CA ARG A 27 11.10 4.25 -16.46
C ARG A 27 9.63 4.44 -16.06
N ALA A 28 8.99 3.36 -15.58
CA ALA A 28 7.61 3.37 -15.08
C ALA A 28 7.50 3.49 -13.55
N GLN A 29 8.60 3.79 -12.86
CA GLN A 29 8.64 3.91 -11.40
C GLN A 29 8.18 5.33 -11.01
N ALA A 30 6.88 5.52 -10.84
CA ALA A 30 6.37 6.69 -10.15
C ALA A 30 6.75 6.59 -8.67
N ASP A 31 7.31 7.66 -8.10
CA ASP A 31 7.55 7.76 -6.66
C ASP A 31 6.22 8.02 -5.95
N LEU A 32 5.52 6.93 -5.62
CA LEU A 32 4.22 7.00 -4.93
C LEU A 32 4.32 7.65 -3.56
N LEU A 33 5.45 7.47 -2.86
CA LEU A 33 5.65 8.06 -1.55
C LEU A 33 5.82 9.58 -1.67
N GLY A 34 6.67 10.04 -2.59
CA GLY A 34 6.83 11.46 -2.88
C GLY A 34 5.53 12.14 -3.32
N GLN A 35 4.66 11.45 -4.09
CA GLN A 35 3.33 11.97 -4.45
C GLN A 35 2.40 12.12 -3.25
N LEU A 36 2.43 11.18 -2.29
CA LEU A 36 1.66 11.28 -1.05
C LEU A 36 2.16 12.44 -0.19
N GLU A 37 3.48 12.61 -0.06
CA GLU A 37 4.06 13.74 0.67
C GLU A 37 3.71 15.09 0.02
N GLN A 38 3.67 15.16 -1.31
CA GLN A 38 3.31 16.37 -2.03
C GLN A 38 1.82 16.71 -1.91
N SER A 39 0.97 15.69 -1.79
CA SER A 39 -0.46 15.84 -1.48
C SER A 39 -0.67 16.26 -0.02
N ALA A 40 0.11 15.73 0.91
CA ALA A 40 0.04 16.08 2.34
C ALA A 40 0.56 17.48 2.68
N LYS A 41 1.36 18.10 1.78
CA LYS A 41 1.84 19.49 1.89
C LYS A 41 0.79 20.52 1.43
N GLN A 42 -0.37 20.09 0.95
CA GLN A 42 -1.48 21.03 0.78
C GLN A 42 -1.84 21.54 2.16
N ASP A 43 -1.71 22.86 2.36
CA ASP A 43 -2.02 23.59 3.59
C ASP A 43 -3.52 23.51 3.91
N GLU A 44 -4.01 22.31 4.17
CA GLU A 44 -5.34 22.10 4.69
C GLU A 44 -5.41 22.79 6.05
N PRO A 45 -6.36 23.70 6.26
CA PRO A 45 -6.50 24.40 7.53
C PRO A 45 -6.63 23.34 8.63
N ASN A 46 -5.97 23.57 9.77
CA ASN A 46 -6.02 22.63 10.88
C ASN A 46 -7.46 22.54 11.40
N GLN A 47 -8.21 21.53 10.93
CA GLN A 47 -9.62 21.38 11.26
C GLN A 47 -9.75 20.82 12.67
N LEU A 48 -10.55 21.49 13.50
CA LEU A 48 -10.91 20.93 14.78
C LEU A 48 -11.79 19.71 14.52
N VAL A 49 -11.39 18.56 15.08
CA VAL A 49 -12.15 17.32 15.01
C VAL A 49 -12.87 17.08 16.33
N ASP A 50 -14.13 16.66 16.26
CA ASP A 50 -14.93 16.39 17.46
C ASP A 50 -14.39 15.18 18.27
N ALA A 51 -13.67 14.28 17.60
CA ALA A 51 -13.34 12.98 18.16
C ALA A 51 -12.08 12.36 17.50
N THR A 52 -11.16 11.84 18.32
CA THR A 52 -9.99 11.07 17.83
C THR A 52 -10.41 9.72 17.23
N PHE A 53 -11.37 9.05 17.87
CA PHE A 53 -12.03 7.85 17.36
C PHE A 53 -13.53 8.08 17.26
N LYS A 54 -14.19 7.44 16.29
CA LYS A 54 -15.66 7.54 16.13
C LYS A 54 -16.44 6.51 16.95
N ALA A 55 -15.75 5.54 17.55
CA ALA A 55 -16.34 4.45 18.31
C ALA A 55 -15.62 4.25 19.64
N THR A 56 -16.29 3.60 20.60
CA THR A 56 -15.73 3.31 21.92
C THR A 56 -14.74 2.14 21.93
N ARG A 57 -14.73 1.30 20.88
CA ARG A 57 -13.80 0.17 20.68
C ARG A 57 -13.10 0.23 19.33
N LEU A 58 -11.84 -0.16 19.31
CA LEU A 58 -11.04 -0.43 18.12
C LEU A 58 -10.66 -1.92 18.13
N ILE A 59 -11.29 -2.72 17.26
CA ILE A 59 -11.17 -4.18 17.27
C ILE A 59 -11.52 -4.72 18.68
N ASN A 60 -10.53 -5.21 19.42
CA ASN A 60 -10.71 -5.77 20.77
C ASN A 60 -10.34 -4.80 21.89
N GLY A 61 -9.73 -3.65 21.55
CA GLY A 61 -9.26 -2.65 22.50
C GLY A 61 -10.27 -1.51 22.72
N HIS A 62 -10.23 -0.90 23.90
CA HIS A 62 -11.00 0.30 24.19
C HIS A 62 -10.29 1.54 23.65
N THR A 63 -11.08 2.50 23.18
CA THR A 63 -10.58 3.83 22.81
C THR A 63 -10.72 4.77 24.00
N VAL A 64 -10.27 6.02 23.83
CA VAL A 64 -10.47 7.11 24.81
C VAL A 64 -11.89 7.72 24.77
N GLN A 65 -12.77 7.22 23.90
CA GLN A 65 -14.08 7.81 23.66
C GLN A 65 -15.18 7.14 24.47
N THR A 66 -16.19 7.93 24.83
CA THR A 66 -17.41 7.48 25.51
C THR A 66 -18.62 7.62 24.58
N PRO A 67 -19.71 6.86 24.81
CA PRO A 67 -20.97 7.07 24.09
C PRO A 67 -21.46 8.51 24.28
N GLY A 68 -21.92 9.14 23.20
CA GLY A 68 -22.56 10.45 23.28
C GLY A 68 -23.83 10.40 24.12
N GLU A 69 -24.26 11.56 24.62
CA GLU A 69 -25.50 11.68 25.38
C GLU A 69 -26.70 11.16 24.58
N GLY A 70 -27.59 10.42 25.24
CA GLY A 70 -28.77 9.81 24.60
C GLY A 70 -28.47 8.72 23.57
N THR A 71 -27.21 8.32 23.39
CA THR A 71 -26.81 7.35 22.36
C THR A 71 -26.65 5.95 22.94
N MET A 72 -27.40 4.99 22.38
CA MET A 72 -27.21 3.56 22.66
C MET A 72 -26.22 2.96 21.66
N VAL A 73 -25.13 2.39 22.17
CA VAL A 73 -24.12 1.71 21.35
C VAL A 73 -24.30 0.20 21.49
N PHE A 74 -24.61 -0.49 20.39
CA PHE A 74 -24.64 -1.95 20.32
C PHE A 74 -23.29 -2.49 19.86
N LEU A 75 -22.63 -3.29 20.70
CA LEU A 75 -21.34 -3.92 20.38
C LEU A 75 -21.51 -5.42 20.19
N ILE A 76 -21.37 -5.88 18.95
CA ILE A 76 -21.38 -7.32 18.63
C ILE A 76 -19.93 -7.77 18.54
N SER A 77 -19.52 -8.66 19.45
CA SER A 77 -18.16 -9.20 19.50
C SER A 77 -18.20 -10.72 19.38
N HIS A 78 -17.79 -11.24 18.21
CA HIS A 78 -17.56 -12.66 18.04
C HIS A 78 -16.18 -13.02 18.59
N ARG A 79 -16.15 -13.87 19.61
CA ARG A 79 -14.92 -14.46 20.14
C ARG A 79 -14.78 -15.87 19.58
N PHE A 80 -13.80 -16.06 18.71
CA PHE A 80 -13.45 -17.40 18.23
C PHE A 80 -12.54 -18.07 19.28
N GLY A 81 -12.83 -19.33 19.58
CA GLY A 81 -11.95 -20.19 20.37
C GLY A 81 -10.64 -20.48 19.63
N ALA A 82 -9.73 -21.21 20.27
CA ALA A 82 -8.50 -21.61 19.63
C ALA A 82 -8.80 -22.55 18.45
N LEU A 83 -8.24 -22.31 17.27
CA LEU A 83 -8.52 -23.12 16.08
C LEU A 83 -8.08 -24.60 16.23
N ASN A 84 -7.29 -24.91 17.25
CA ASN A 84 -6.82 -26.25 17.58
C ASN A 84 -7.62 -26.94 18.70
N SER A 85 -8.68 -26.32 19.22
CA SER A 85 -9.63 -27.04 20.08
C SER A 85 -10.44 -27.97 19.18
N GLY A 86 -10.31 -29.29 19.40
CA GLY A 86 -10.95 -30.31 18.56
C GLY A 86 -12.45 -30.08 18.38
N ALA A 87 -13.05 -30.73 17.37
CA ALA A 87 -14.41 -30.48 16.86
C ALA A 87 -15.58 -30.60 17.88
N TYR A 88 -15.32 -30.88 19.15
CA TYR A 88 -16.31 -30.95 20.23
C TYR A 88 -16.27 -29.73 21.17
N GLN A 89 -15.35 -28.79 20.96
CA GLN A 89 -15.23 -27.56 21.74
C GLN A 89 -15.60 -26.38 20.84
N PHE A 90 -16.89 -26.09 20.74
CA PHE A 90 -17.45 -24.86 20.18
C PHE A 90 -17.96 -23.95 21.29
#